data_AF-A0A1A8QFV9-F1
#
_entry.id   AF-A0A1A8QFV9-F1
#
_cell.length_a   1.000
_cell.length_b   1.000
_cell.length_c   1.000
_cell.angle_alpha   90.00
_cell.angle_beta   90.00
_cell.angle_gamma   90.00
#
_symmetry.space_group_name_H-M   'P 1'
#
loop_
_entity.id
_entity.type
_entity.pdbx_description
1 polymer ?
#
loop_
_entity_poly.entity_id
_entity_poly.type
_entity_poly.pdbx_seq_one_letter_code
_entity_poly.pdbx_strand_id
1 'polypeptide(L)' 'EAFCHQEGGHLTSIQNTDQYNFIRDLIVRGAGFNQKSWVGGTNLDTGGQWEWTDGTPFTFDNWGPGEPNNQGGNE' A
#
# COMPACT_ATOMS: atom_id res chain seq x y z
N GLU A 1 1.00 -1.50 -9.65
CA GLU A 1 2.30 -2.21 -9.76
C GLU A 1 2.93 -2.11 -11.15
N ALA A 2 2.35 -2.69 -12.21
CA ALA A 2 2.98 -2.72 -13.54
C ALA A 2 3.53 -1.36 -14.05
N PHE A 3 2.78 -0.27 -13.84
CA PHE A 3 3.24 1.08 -14.21
C PHE A 3 4.48 1.53 -13.39
N CYS A 4 4.48 1.30 -12.07
CA CYS A 4 5.62 1.66 -11.22
C CYS A 4 6.88 0.88 -11.61
N HIS A 5 6.73 -0.40 -11.94
CA HIS A 5 7.83 -1.21 -12.48
C HIS A 5 8.38 -0.68 -13.79
N GLN A 6 7.51 -0.23 -14.70
CA GLN A 6 7.94 0.34 -15.98
C GLN A 6 8.80 1.60 -15.77
N GLU A 7 8.52 2.37 -14.72
CA GLU A 7 9.29 3.55 -14.32
C GLU A 7 10.51 3.21 -13.43
N GLY A 8 10.83 1.92 -13.24
CA GLY A 8 11.98 1.47 -12.45
C GLY A 8 11.78 1.48 -10.94
N GLY A 9 10.53 1.48 -10.46
CA GLY A 9 10.17 1.44 -9.05
C GLY A 9 9.06 0.43 -8.74
N HIS A 10 8.42 0.61 -7.58
CA HIS A 10 7.32 -0.21 -7.09
C HIS A 10 6.22 0.69 -6.51
N LEU A 11 5.00 0.17 -6.31
CA LEU A 11 4.07 0.83 -5.42
C LEU A 11 4.69 0.94 -4.02
N THR A 12 4.40 2.04 -3.32
CA THR A 12 5.07 2.36 -2.06
C THR A 12 4.76 1.31 -0.99
N SER A 13 5.79 0.91 -0.27
CA SER A 13 5.67 0.30 1.05
C SER A 13 5.52 1.38 2.13
N ILE A 14 4.98 0.98 3.28
CA ILE A 14 4.85 1.83 4.46
C ILE A 14 5.38 1.03 5.64
N GLN A 15 6.30 1.62 6.41
CA GLN A 15 7.00 0.95 7.51
C GLN A 15 6.67 1.53 8.88
N ASN A 16 6.07 2.72 8.93
CA ASN A 16 5.71 3.40 10.17
C ASN A 16 4.72 4.55 9.93
N THR A 17 4.20 5.11 11.03
CA THR A 17 3.23 6.21 11.04
C THR A 17 3.76 7.49 10.40
N ASP A 18 5.06 7.78 10.49
CA ASP A 18 5.65 8.99 9.89
C ASP A 18 5.63 8.91 8.37
N GLN A 19 6.00 7.77 7.80
CA GLN A 19 5.88 7.50 6.35
C GLN A 19 4.42 7.57 5.89
N TYR A 20 3.50 6.95 6.65
CA TYR A 20 2.06 7.00 6.36
C TYR A 20 1.55 8.45 6.27
N ASN A 21 1.89 9.29 7.26
CA ASN A 21 1.47 10.68 7.30
C ASN A 21 2.10 11.49 6.15
N PHE A 22 3.39 11.27 5.87
CA PHE A 22 4.07 11.92 4.76
C PHE A 22 3.43 11.61 3.40
N ILE A 23 3.13 10.33 3.14
CA ILE A 23 2.48 9.90 1.89
C ILE A 23 1.07 10.51 1.78
N ARG A 24 0.30 10.51 2.87
CA ARG A 24 -1.04 11.13 2.90
C ARG A 24 -0.98 12.62 2.59
N ASP A 25 -0.01 13.33 3.13
CA ASP A 25 0.21 14.75 2.82
C ASP A 25 0.59 14.98 1.35
N LEU A 26 1.43 14.11 0.77
CA LEU A 26 1.76 14.16 -0.66
C LEU A 26 0.53 13.96 -1.55
N ILE A 27 -0.32 12.99 -1.21
CA ILE A 27 -1.57 12.73 -1.95
C ILE A 27 -2.48 13.97 -1.92
N VAL A 28 -2.67 14.57 -0.74
CA VAL A 28 -3.51 15.77 -0.60
C VAL A 28 -2.93 16.96 -1.35
N ARG A 29 -1.61 17.16 -1.32
CA ARG A 29 -0.95 18.24 -2.09
C ARG A 29 -1.05 18.03 -3.60
N GLY A 30 -0.94 16.79 -4.07
CA GLY A 30 -0.99 16.46 -5.50
C GLY A 30 -2.41 16.46 -6.08
N ALA A 31 -3.38 15.91 -5.35
CA ALA A 31 -4.77 15.77 -5.81
C ALA A 31 -5.70 16.91 -5.34
N GLY A 32 -5.30 17.68 -4.33
CA GLY A 32 -6.13 18.68 -3.66
C GLY A 32 -7.11 18.13 -2.61
N PHE A 33 -7.14 16.80 -2.43
CA PHE A 33 -8.00 16.12 -1.45
C PHE A 33 -7.44 14.73 -1.09
N ASN A 34 -8.04 14.07 -0.10
CA ASN A 34 -7.63 12.73 0.34
C ASN A 34 -8.11 11.65 -0.65
N GLN A 35 -7.36 11.48 -1.75
CA GLN A 35 -7.66 10.53 -2.81
C GLN A 35 -7.30 9.09 -2.41
N LYS A 36 -8.22 8.15 -2.64
CA LYS A 36 -7.92 6.71 -2.51
C LYS A 36 -6.81 6.34 -3.50
N SER A 37 -5.75 5.73 -2.98
CA SER A 37 -4.53 5.44 -3.73
C SER A 37 -4.04 4.03 -3.39
N TRP A 38 -3.59 3.30 -4.40
CA TRP A 38 -2.99 1.98 -4.21
C TRP A 38 -1.60 2.10 -3.56
N VAL A 39 -1.28 1.15 -2.70
CA VAL A 39 0.06 0.93 -2.11
C VAL A 39 0.50 -0.50 -2.44
N GLY A 40 1.75 -0.85 -2.17
CA GLY A 40 2.33 -2.14 -2.60
C GLY A 40 1.92 -3.35 -1.77
N GLY A 41 0.93 -3.24 -0.89
CA GLY A 41 0.54 -4.34 0.00
C GLY A 41 -0.22 -5.40 -0.78
N THR A 42 0.15 -6.66 -0.64
CA THR A 42 -0.59 -7.78 -1.26
C THR A 42 -0.51 -9.06 -0.41
N ASN A 43 -1.52 -9.95 -0.54
CA ASN A 43 -1.50 -11.30 0.03
C ASN A 43 -1.78 -12.43 -0.99
N LEU A 44 -1.86 -12.08 -2.27
CA LEU A 44 -2.20 -12.99 -3.38
C LEU A 44 -1.24 -14.17 -3.52
N ASP A 45 0.07 -13.92 -3.43
CA ASP A 45 1.10 -14.90 -3.75
C ASP A 45 1.62 -15.68 -2.52
N THR A 46 1.13 -15.33 -1.34
CA THR A 46 1.71 -15.75 -0.05
C THR A 46 0.80 -16.65 0.79
N GLY A 47 -0.35 -17.05 0.24
CA GLY A 47 -1.34 -17.84 0.97
C GLY A 47 -1.99 -17.05 2.12
N GLY A 48 -2.20 -15.74 1.94
CA GLY A 48 -2.87 -14.87 2.91
C GLY A 48 -1.95 -14.16 3.90
N GLN A 49 -0.62 -14.18 3.70
CA GLN A 49 0.32 -13.39 4.48
C GLN A 49 0.62 -12.07 3.77
N TRP A 50 0.42 -10.93 4.42
CA TRP A 50 0.68 -9.66 3.76
C TRP A 50 2.19 -9.44 3.53
N GLU A 51 2.52 -8.99 2.32
CA GLU A 51 3.86 -8.54 1.94
C GLU A 51 3.79 -7.24 1.14
N TRP A 52 4.94 -6.55 1.04
CA TRP A 52 5.09 -5.42 0.13
C TRP A 52 5.72 -5.92 -1.17
N THR A 53 5.21 -5.47 -2.32
CA THR A 53 5.70 -5.87 -3.66
C THR A 53 7.16 -5.46 -3.93
N ASP A 54 7.70 -4.52 -3.17
CA ASP A 54 9.10 -4.09 -3.21
C ASP A 54 10.05 -4.97 -2.38
N GLY A 55 9.52 -6.00 -1.70
CA GLY A 55 10.28 -6.92 -0.85
C GLY A 55 10.65 -6.35 0.52
N THR A 56 10.18 -5.15 0.88
CA THR A 56 10.40 -4.61 2.22
C THR A 56 9.62 -5.40 3.27
N PRO A 57 10.13 -5.50 4.51
CA PRO A 57 9.42 -6.21 5.56
C PRO A 57 8.05 -5.60 5.85
N PHE A 58 7.02 -6.45 5.92
CA PHE A 58 5.67 -6.05 6.31
C PHE A 58 5.59 -5.86 7.84
N THR A 59 6.01 -4.69 8.32
CA THR A 59 6.03 -4.36 9.78
C THR A 59 5.00 -3.32 10.19
N PHE A 60 4.15 -2.87 9.27
CA PHE A 60 3.17 -1.83 9.51
C PHE A 60 1.84 -2.19 8.88
N ASP A 61 0.86 -2.36 9.74
CA ASP A 61 -0.54 -2.45 9.39
C ASP A 61 -1.30 -1.25 9.97
N ASN A 62 -2.14 -0.65 9.14
CA ASN A 62 -3.05 0.43 9.56
C ASN A 62 -4.38 0.26 8.83
N TRP A 63 -4.95 -0.94 8.96
CA TRP A 63 -6.17 -1.35 8.29
C TRP A 63 -7.35 -0.47 8.68
N GLY A 64 -8.24 -0.22 7.71
CA GLY A 64 -9.52 0.39 7.98
C GLY A 64 -10.40 -0.53 8.84
N PRO A 65 -11.45 0.00 9.49
CA PRO A 65 -12.38 -0.82 10.25
C PRO A 65 -12.97 -1.96 9.40
N GLY A 66 -12.73 -3.20 9.81
CA GLY A 66 -13.22 -4.40 9.11
C GLY A 66 -12.31 -4.92 7.99
N GLU A 67 -11.10 -4.40 7.85
CA GLU A 67 -10.07 -4.89 6.92
C GLU A 67 -8.94 -5.64 7.66
N PRO A 68 -8.18 -6.52 7.00
CA PRO A 68 -8.43 -7.08 5.66
C PRO A 68 -9.57 -8.12 5.71
N ASN A 69 -10.44 -8.15 4.70
CA ASN A 69 -11.63 -9.02 4.66
C ASN A 69 -11.74 -9.89 3.40
N ASN A 70 -10.74 -9.85 2.55
CA ASN A 70 -10.64 -10.49 1.25
C ASN A 70 -11.83 -10.20 0.34
N GLN A 71 -12.44 -9.02 0.44
CA GLN A 71 -13.57 -8.64 -0.38
C GLN A 71 -13.17 -8.59 -1.86
N GLY A 72 -13.71 -9.53 -2.64
CA GLY A 72 -13.43 -9.66 -4.07
C GLY A 72 -12.22 -10.53 -4.40
N GLY A 73 -11.58 -11.17 -3.41
CA GLY A 73 -10.52 -12.17 -3.64
C GLY A 73 -9.19 -11.60 -4.15
N ASN A 74 -8.98 -10.29 -4.06
CA ASN A 74 -7.86 -9.56 -4.66
C ASN A 74 -7.04 -8.78 -3.64
N GLU A 75 -6.98 -9.24 -2.39
CA GLU A 75 -6.11 -8.67 -1.37
C GLU A 75 -4.67 -9.16 -1.49
#